data_AF-A0A8T4DR09-F1
#
_entry.id   AF-A0A8T4DR09-F1
#
_cell.length_a   1.000
_cell.length_b   1.000
_cell.length_c   1.000
_cell.angle_alpha   90.00
_cell.angle_beta   90.00
_cell.angle_gamma   90.00
#
_symmetry.space_group_name_H-M   'P 1'
#
loop_
_entity.id
_entity.type
_entity.pdbx_description
1 polymer ?
#
loop_
_entity_poly.entity_id
_entity_poly.type
_entity_poly.pdbx_seq_one_letter_code
_entity_poly.pdbx_strand_id
1 'polypeptide(L)' 'MGEIFSVVVHKEKKYYVAECPEVGTVSQGKTIEEAIENLKEATELFLEEFPLKKTSKPFVSFFEVTSYGKASKAIRA' A
#
# COMPACT_ATOMS: atom_id res chain seq x y z
N MET A 1 -13.82 19.09 5.05
CA MET A 1 -13.97 17.88 5.88
C MET A 1 -13.06 16.85 5.26
N GLY A 2 -12.05 16.34 5.98
CA GLY A 2 -11.06 15.41 5.41
C GLY A 2 -11.65 14.00 5.26
N GLU A 3 -11.24 13.29 4.21
CA GLU A 3 -11.45 11.86 4.05
C GLU A 3 -10.32 11.10 4.79
N ILE A 4 -10.59 9.89 5.25
CA ILE A 4 -9.60 9.04 5.91
C ILE A 4 -9.27 7.90 4.95
N PHE A 5 -7.97 7.72 4.69
CA PHE A 5 -7.44 6.65 3.85
C PHE A 5 -6.56 5.71 4.67
N SER A 6 -6.54 4.44 4.30
CA SER A 6 -5.57 3.47 4.81
C SER A 6 -4.23 3.60 4.11
N VAL A 7 -3.16 3.20 4.80
CA VAL A 7 -1.81 3.12 4.22
C VAL A 7 -1.20 1.78 4.53
N VAL A 8 -0.63 1.14 3.52
CA VAL A 8 0.20 -0.06 3.66
C VAL A 8 1.64 0.35 3.40
N VAL A 9 2.55 -0.04 4.29
CA VAL A 9 3.97 0.31 4.18
C VAL A 9 4.81 -0.95 4.25
N HIS A 10 5.73 -1.10 3.30
CA HIS A 10 6.76 -2.13 3.32
C HIS A 10 8.13 -1.54 3.01
N LYS A 11 9.18 -2.30 3.34
CA LYS A 11 10.56 -1.89 3.12
C LYS A 11 11.11 -2.51 1.84
N GLU A 12 11.62 -1.68 0.94
CA GLU A 12 12.32 -2.11 -0.27
C GLU A 12 13.75 -1.58 -0.30
N LYS A 13 14.73 -2.47 -0.12
CA LYS A 13 16.16 -2.13 -0.09
C LYS A 13 16.45 -1.01 0.93
N LYS A 14 16.67 0.21 0.44
CA LYS A 14 17.02 1.41 1.22
C LYS A 14 15.86 2.40 1.39
N TYR A 15 14.67 2.07 0.90
CA TYR A 15 13.48 2.91 0.96
C TYR A 15 12.33 2.18 1.66
N TYR A 16 11.40 2.97 2.19
CA TYR A 16 10.05 2.55 2.52
C TYR A 16 9.14 2.93 1.37
N VAL A 17 8.28 2.00 0.97
CA VAL A 17 7.24 2.20 -0.04
C VAL A 17 5.92 2.22 0.70
N ALA A 18 5.12 3.26 0.47
CA ALA A 18 3.81 3.45 1.05
C ALA A 18 2.77 3.45 -0.08
N GLU A 19 1.67 2.72 0.10
CA GLU A 19 0.56 2.66 -0.86
C GLU A 19 -0.77 2.96 -0.17
N CYS A 20 -1.69 3.58 -0.92
CA CYS A 20 -3.08 3.81 -0.53
C CYS A 20 -3.99 2.86 -1.31
N PRO A 21 -4.45 1.74 -0.73
CA PRO A 21 -5.22 0.72 -1.44
C PRO A 21 -6.52 1.24 -2.07
N GLU A 22 -7.17 2.23 -1.44
CA GLU A 22 -8.44 2.79 -1.88
C GLU A 22 -8.33 3.61 -3.17
N VAL A 23 -7.17 4.23 -3.39
CA VAL A 23 -6.92 5.13 -4.54
C VAL A 23 -5.99 4.48 -5.56
N GLY A 24 -5.12 3.57 -5.11
CA GLY A 24 -4.08 2.95 -5.92
C GLY A 24 -2.83 3.84 -6.09
N THR A 25 -2.69 4.90 -5.29
CA THR A 25 -1.50 5.74 -5.27
C THR A 25 -0.37 5.07 -4.49
N VAL A 26 0.86 5.32 -4.91
CA VAL A 26 2.06 4.82 -4.26
C VAL A 26 3.10 5.94 -4.17
N SER A 27 3.88 5.94 -3.10
CA SER A 27 5.02 6.83 -2.93
C SER A 27 6.11 6.16 -2.11
N GLN A 28 7.27 6.80 -1.97
CA GLN A 28 8.41 6.25 -1.26
C GLN A 28 9.18 7.31 -0.47
N GLY A 29 9.90 6.87 0.57
CA GLY A 29 10.74 7.72 1.42
C GLY A 29 11.90 6.94 2.03
N LYS A 30 12.90 7.63 2.60
CA LYS A 30 13.99 7.00 3.36
C LYS A 30 13.54 6.60 4.77
N THR A 31 12.50 7.23 5.29
CA THR A 31 11.83 6.84 6.53
C THR A 31 10.36 6.50 6.27
N ILE A 32 9.69 5.90 7.27
CA ILE A 32 8.26 5.57 7.19
C ILE A 32 7.45 6.87 7.08
N GLU A 33 7.80 7.86 7.88
CA GLU A 33 7.13 9.17 7.95
C GLU A 33 7.26 9.91 6.62
N GLU A 34 8.46 9.94 6.02
CA GLU A 34 8.68 10.55 4.70
C GLU A 34 7.86 9.84 3.61
N ALA A 35 7.81 8.50 3.63
CA ALA A 35 7.02 7.76 2.64
C ALA A 35 5.51 8.05 2.76
N ILE A 36 5.01 8.19 4.00
CA ILE A 36 3.60 8.52 4.27
C ILE A 36 3.27 9.96 3.86
N GLU A 37 4.13 10.95 4.17
CA GLU A 37 3.89 12.34 3.77
C GLU A 37 3.91 12.48 2.24
N ASN A 38 4.90 11.86 1.58
CA ASN A 38 4.96 11.84 0.12
C ASN A 38 3.75 11.13 -0.51
N LEU A 39 3.22 10.07 0.13
CA LEU A 39 2.01 9.39 -0.32
C LEU A 39 0.77 10.28 -0.17
N LYS A 40 0.67 11.03 0.92
CA LYS A 40 -0.42 11.96 1.17
C LYS A 40 -0.49 13.03 0.09
N GLU A 41 0.63 13.69 -0.22
CA GLU A 41 0.69 14.69 -1.30
C GLU A 41 0.32 14.07 -2.66
N ALA A 42 0.88 12.89 -3.00
CA ALA A 42 0.55 12.20 -4.24
C ALA A 42 -0.94 11.83 -4.34
N THR A 43 -1.56 11.46 -3.22
CA THR A 43 -2.98 11.12 -3.14
C THR A 43 -3.87 12.36 -3.27
N GLU A 44 -3.51 13.46 -2.61
CA GLU A 44 -4.22 14.74 -2.74
C GLU A 44 -4.21 15.21 -4.21
N LEU A 45 -3.04 15.22 -4.85
CA LEU A 45 -2.90 15.58 -6.27
C LEU A 45 -3.72 14.67 -7.20
N PHE A 46 -3.70 13.35 -6.95
CA PHE A 46 -4.50 12.42 -7.74
C PHE A 46 -6.01 12.69 -7.62
N LEU A 47 -6.49 12.98 -6.41
CA LEU A 47 -7.91 13.23 -6.14
C LEU A 47 -8.41 14.56 -6.67
N GLU A 48 -7.53 15.55 -6.82
CA GLU A 48 -7.85 16.82 -7.50
C GLU A 48 -8.20 16.58 -8.97
N GLU A 49 -7.49 15.68 -9.65
CA GLU A 49 -7.74 15.34 -11.06
C GLU A 49 -8.82 14.25 -11.22
N PHE A 50 -8.86 13.29 -10.29
CA PHE A 50 -9.76 12.14 -10.32
C PHE A 50 -10.54 11.99 -9.00
N PRO A 51 -11.62 12.78 -8.81
CA PRO A 51 -12.42 12.72 -7.59
C PRO A 51 -13.01 11.33 -7.36
N LEU A 52 -12.78 10.76 -6.19
CA LEU A 52 -13.41 9.50 -5.81
C LEU A 52 -14.92 9.67 -5.65
N LYS A 53 -15.66 8.73 -6.23
CA LYS A 53 -17.09 8.60 -5.93
C LYS A 53 -17.24 8.10 -4.50
N LYS A 54 -18.04 8.78 -3.70
CA LYS A 54 -18.32 8.38 -2.31
C LYS A 54 -18.89 6.97 -2.28
N THR A 55 -18.10 6.03 -1.79
CA THR A 55 -18.54 4.70 -1.38
C THR A 55 -18.55 4.63 0.15
N SER A 56 -19.18 3.61 0.73
CA SER A 56 -19.07 3.37 2.16
C SER A 56 -17.61 3.14 2.55
N LYS A 57 -17.19 3.67 3.71
CA LYS A 57 -15.81 3.51 4.20
C LYS A 57 -15.42 2.01 4.23
N PRO A 58 -14.24 1.64 3.74
CA PRO A 58 -13.81 0.24 3.75
C PRO A 58 -13.53 -0.24 5.17
N PHE A 59 -13.81 -1.53 5.42
CA PHE A 59 -13.33 -2.21 6.62
C PHE A 59 -11.94 -2.79 6.33
N VAL A 60 -10.93 -2.28 7.03
CA VAL A 60 -9.56 -2.78 6.94
C VAL A 60 -9.37 -3.88 7.98
N SER A 61 -8.88 -5.05 7.57
CA SER A 61 -8.59 -6.18 8.45
C SER A 61 -7.42 -7.01 7.91
N PHE A 62 -6.83 -7.82 8.77
CA PHE A 62 -5.71 -8.71 8.44
C PHE A 62 -6.08 -10.14 8.84
N PHE A 63 -5.65 -11.12 8.06
CA PHE A 63 -5.84 -12.54 8.36
C PHE A 63 -4.52 -13.29 8.17
N GLU A 64 -4.32 -14.36 8.95
CA GLU A 64 -3.13 -15.20 8.89
C GLU A 64 -3.38 -16.43 8.02
N VAL A 65 -2.39 -16.84 7.22
CA VAL A 65 -2.43 -18.05 6.40
C VAL A 65 -1.14 -18.84 6.57
N THR A 66 -1.25 -20.16 6.79
CA THR A 66 -0.10 -21.07 6.73
C THR A 66 0.10 -21.58 5.31
N SER A 67 1.27 -21.35 4.72
CA SER A 67 1.63 -21.88 3.40
C SER A 67 2.37 -23.22 3.53
N TYR A 68 1.82 -24.30 2.98
CA TYR A 68 2.52 -25.58 2.82
C TYR A 68 3.25 -25.57 1.47
N GLY A 69 4.56 -25.27 1.47
CA GLY A 69 5.36 -25.30 0.26
C GLY A 69 5.31 -26.68 -0.42
N LYS A 70 4.84 -26.76 -1.67
CA LYS A 70 5.07 -27.94 -2.50
C LYS A 70 6.57 -28.01 -2.77
N ALA A 71 7.27 -28.96 -2.15
CA ALA A 71 8.66 -29.26 -2.46
C ALA A 71 8.77 -29.55 -3.97
N SER A 72 9.42 -28.66 -4.73
CA SER A 72 9.83 -28.98 -6.09
C SER A 72 10.88 -30.08 -6.00
N LYS A 73 10.56 -31.29 -6.49
CA LYS A 73 11.57 -32.32 -6.72
C LYS A 73 12.63 -31.73 -7.65
N ALA A 74 13.80 -31.42 -7.12
CA ALA A 74 14.98 -31.22 -7.92
C ALA A 74 15.27 -32.55 -8.64
N ILE A 75 14.90 -32.63 -9.91
CA ILE A 75 15.46 -33.63 -10.82
C ILE A 75 16.91 -33.19 -11.04
N ARG A 76 17.84 -33.89 -10.38
CA ARG A 76 19.25 -33.88 -10.77
C ARG A 76 19.35 -34.76 -12.02
N ALA A 77 19.76 -34.16 -13.14
CA ALA A 77 20.30 -34.84 -14.30
C ALA A 77 21.76 -34.40 -14.46
#